data_AF-A0A7S3RHN3-F1
#
_entry.id   AF-A0A7S3RHN3-F1
#
_cell.length_a   1.000
_cell.length_b   1.000
_cell.length_c   1.000
_cell.angle_alpha   90.00
_cell.angle_beta   90.00
_cell.angle_gamma   90.00
#
_symmetry.space_group_name_H-M   'P 1'
#
loop_
_entity.id
_entity.type
_entity.pdbx_description
1 polymer ?
#
loop_
_entity_poly.entity_id
_entity_poly.type
_entity_poly.pdbx_seq_one_letter_code
_entity_poly.pdbx_strand_id
1 'polypeptide(L)'
;AGEKRFEQADYPGVCPPPKTWCANMTANFSEGVLVGYRWNDAKAIPSAYPFGFGLSYTDFTFADFDAKCLGEEAMVTLKVKNTGARDGKAVPQLYVGFPSLAPAVRQLRGFQKVEVAAGAEADVVFSLSEEDWSFYSEDKGRWVSAIELGERITVSVGSDSANLEWHHTLSCGNTNQEAREAVRAPATPPLS
;
A
#
# COMPACT_ATOMS: atom_id res chain seq x y z
N ALA A 1 -3.21 19.83 34.44
CA ALA A 1 -3.61 18.74 33.53
C ALA A 1 -2.60 17.62 33.70
N GLY A 2 -3.04 16.39 33.98
CA GLY A 2 -2.12 15.24 34.12
C GLY A 2 -1.53 14.88 32.77
N GLU A 3 -0.21 14.70 32.69
CA GLU A 3 0.47 14.18 31.50
C GLU A 3 -0.01 12.75 31.24
N LYS A 4 -0.88 12.56 30.23
CA LYS A 4 -1.25 11.22 29.78
C LYS A 4 -0.11 10.70 28.92
N ARG A 5 0.71 9.81 29.47
CA ARG A 5 1.73 9.10 28.70
C ARG A 5 1.05 8.03 27.85
N PHE A 6 1.55 7.83 26.64
CA PHE A 6 1.10 6.74 25.78
C PHE A 6 1.33 5.40 26.47
N GLU A 7 0.37 4.51 26.35
CA GLU A 7 0.51 3.10 26.70
C GLU A 7 0.74 2.26 25.45
N GLN A 8 1.09 0.99 25.62
CA GLN A 8 1.31 0.09 24.49
C GLN A 8 0.04 -0.17 23.66
N ALA A 9 -1.14 0.05 24.25
CA ALA A 9 -2.41 0.04 23.52
C ALA A 9 -2.54 1.24 22.57
N ASP A 10 -1.93 2.38 22.90
CA ASP A 10 -1.98 3.61 22.10
C ASP A 10 -0.89 3.63 21.02
N TYR A 11 0.32 3.17 21.35
CA TYR A 11 1.46 3.18 20.44
C TYR A 11 2.36 1.94 20.62
N PRO A 12 2.73 1.24 19.53
CA PRO A 12 3.59 0.08 19.62
C PRO A 12 5.00 0.43 20.10
N GLY A 13 5.68 -0.52 20.74
CA GLY A 13 7.04 -0.31 21.26
C GLY A 13 7.13 0.55 22.54
N VAL A 14 6.00 0.99 23.12
CA VAL A 14 6.00 1.58 24.47
C VAL A 14 6.21 0.47 25.51
N CYS A 15 7.17 0.64 26.44
CA CYS A 15 7.40 -0.36 27.48
C CYS A 15 6.21 -0.42 28.46
N PRO A 16 5.52 -1.57 28.57
CA PRO A 16 4.34 -1.68 29.40
C PRO A 16 4.75 -1.81 30.87
N PRO A 17 3.96 -1.28 31.82
CA PRO A 17 4.14 -1.59 33.24
C PRO A 17 3.62 -3.01 33.57
N PRO A 18 4.29 -3.77 34.45
CA PRO A 18 5.63 -3.50 35.00
C PRO A 18 6.70 -3.63 33.91
N LYS A 19 7.78 -2.83 33.98
CA LYS A 19 8.84 -2.75 32.94
C LYS A 19 9.44 -4.13 32.60
N THR A 20 8.85 -4.83 31.64
CA THR A 20 9.14 -6.25 31.35
C THR A 20 10.46 -6.41 30.59
N TRP A 21 10.49 -5.97 29.34
CA TRP A 21 11.64 -6.14 28.44
C TRP A 21 12.60 -4.94 28.47
N CYS A 22 12.10 -3.73 28.72
CA CYS A 22 12.92 -2.51 28.69
C CYS A 22 13.85 -2.35 29.90
N ALA A 23 13.61 -3.08 31.01
CA ALA A 23 14.49 -3.06 32.17
C ALA A 23 15.87 -3.66 31.85
N ASN A 24 15.94 -4.58 30.88
CA ASN A 24 17.16 -5.28 30.48
C ASN A 24 17.79 -4.69 29.20
N MET A 25 17.47 -3.43 28.85
CA MET A 25 17.90 -2.78 27.60
C MET A 25 17.57 -3.60 26.33
N THR A 26 16.56 -4.46 26.42
CA THR A 26 16.03 -5.20 25.26
C THR A 26 14.93 -4.36 24.62
N ALA A 27 14.73 -4.47 23.31
CA ALA A 27 13.59 -3.89 22.60
C ALA A 27 12.81 -5.02 21.94
N ASN A 28 11.49 -5.04 22.11
CA ASN A 28 10.62 -6.04 21.51
C ASN A 28 9.70 -5.39 20.48
N PHE A 29 9.84 -5.80 19.21
CA PHE A 29 9.06 -5.29 18.07
C PHE A 29 7.78 -6.09 17.89
N SER A 30 6.97 -6.11 18.96
CA SER A 30 5.73 -6.89 19.03
C SER A 30 4.66 -6.49 18.00
N GLU A 31 4.79 -5.31 17.41
CA GLU A 31 3.91 -4.77 16.39
C GLU A 31 4.13 -5.36 14.99
N GLY A 32 5.25 -6.06 14.79
CA GLY A 32 5.62 -6.64 13.50
C GLY A 32 5.58 -5.59 12.38
N VAL A 33 4.76 -5.84 11.36
CA VAL A 33 4.62 -4.93 10.20
C VAL A 33 3.77 -3.69 10.47
N LEU A 34 3.08 -3.61 11.62
CA LEU A 34 2.24 -2.47 11.99
C LEU A 34 3.07 -1.33 12.58
N VAL A 35 3.93 -0.73 11.76
CA VAL A 35 4.73 0.44 12.14
C VAL A 35 4.21 1.68 11.43
N GLY A 36 4.08 2.79 12.16
CA GLY A 36 3.66 4.07 11.61
C GLY A 36 2.22 4.06 11.09
N TYR A 37 2.01 4.55 9.87
CA TYR A 37 0.66 4.65 9.30
C TYR A 37 -0.04 3.29 9.16
N ARG A 38 0.72 2.19 9.01
CA ARG A 38 0.13 0.83 8.96
C ARG A 38 -0.59 0.49 10.26
N TRP A 39 -0.05 0.92 11.41
CA TRP A 39 -0.72 0.77 12.71
C TRP A 39 -1.99 1.61 12.74
N ASN A 40 -1.89 2.90 12.41
CA ASN A 40 -3.01 3.84 12.50
C ASN A 40 -4.15 3.42 11.58
N ASP A 41 -3.85 3.00 10.34
CA ASP A 41 -4.82 2.46 9.39
C ASP A 41 -5.47 1.18 9.93
N ALA A 42 -4.67 0.21 10.39
CA ALA A 42 -5.19 -1.08 10.86
C ALA A 42 -6.00 -0.98 12.17
N LYS A 43 -5.71 0.02 13.00
CA LYS A 43 -6.38 0.26 14.29
C LYS A 43 -7.44 1.36 14.22
N ALA A 44 -7.65 1.96 13.04
CA ALA A 44 -8.51 3.13 12.85
C ALA A 44 -8.22 4.26 13.85
N ILE A 45 -6.93 4.50 14.14
CA ILE A 45 -6.48 5.56 15.05
C ILE A 45 -6.26 6.84 14.22
N PRO A 46 -6.97 7.94 14.51
CA PRO A 46 -6.79 9.18 13.77
C PRO A 46 -5.39 9.75 14.02
N SER A 47 -4.71 10.11 12.93
CA SER A 47 -3.41 10.80 13.00
C SER A 47 -3.63 12.30 13.05
N ALA A 48 -2.87 13.02 13.87
CA ALA A 48 -2.89 14.49 13.86
C ALA A 48 -2.49 15.03 12.48
N TYR A 49 -1.47 14.41 11.88
CA TYR A 49 -1.09 14.58 10.48
C TYR A 49 -0.84 13.19 9.90
N PRO A 50 -1.66 12.73 8.94
CA PRO A 50 -1.50 11.39 8.38
C PRO A 50 -0.20 11.29 7.56
N PHE A 51 0.25 10.06 7.35
CA PHE A 51 1.43 9.83 6.53
C PHE A 51 1.19 10.32 5.10
N GLY A 52 2.18 10.99 4.53
CA GLY A 52 2.08 11.61 3.21
C GLY A 52 1.33 12.95 3.18
N PHE A 53 0.83 13.45 4.32
CA PHE A 53 0.12 14.73 4.37
C PHE A 53 1.06 15.92 4.12
N GLY A 54 0.58 16.87 3.33
CA GLY A 54 1.27 18.13 3.09
C GLY A 54 0.35 19.16 2.45
N LEU A 55 0.35 20.38 2.99
CA LEU A 55 -0.40 21.49 2.43
C LEU A 55 0.33 22.11 1.22
N SER A 56 -0.44 22.79 0.39
CA SER A 56 0.03 23.57 -0.76
C SER A 56 -0.58 24.96 -0.73
N TYR A 57 0.07 25.93 -1.38
CA TYR A 57 -0.49 27.28 -1.60
C TYR A 57 -1.40 27.36 -2.84
N THR A 58 -1.66 26.22 -3.48
CA THR A 58 -2.62 26.05 -4.56
C THR A 58 -3.37 24.73 -4.36
N ASP A 59 -4.55 24.61 -4.97
CA ASP A 59 -5.41 23.44 -4.85
C ASP A 59 -5.23 22.49 -6.04
N PHE A 60 -5.37 21.19 -5.79
CA PHE A 60 -5.31 20.15 -6.81
C PHE A 60 -6.54 19.25 -6.75
N THR A 61 -7.01 18.81 -7.91
CA THR A 61 -8.07 17.80 -8.04
C THR A 61 -7.58 16.64 -8.89
N PHE A 62 -7.98 15.43 -8.51
CA PHE A 62 -7.67 14.21 -9.27
C PHE A 62 -8.87 13.79 -10.10
N ALA A 63 -8.63 13.35 -11.33
CA ALA A 63 -9.65 12.94 -12.28
C ALA A 63 -9.14 11.80 -13.18
N ASP A 64 -10.04 11.23 -13.99
CA ASP A 64 -9.73 10.21 -14.99
C ASP A 64 -8.92 9.03 -14.45
N PHE A 65 -9.29 8.57 -13.25
CA PHE A 65 -8.68 7.40 -12.64
C PHE A 65 -9.01 6.14 -13.46
N ASP A 66 -7.97 5.42 -13.89
CA ASP A 66 -8.06 4.11 -14.55
C ASP A 66 -7.05 3.15 -13.90
N ALA A 67 -7.42 1.88 -13.78
CA ALA A 67 -6.55 0.85 -13.23
C ALA A 67 -6.83 -0.46 -13.97
N LYS A 68 -5.79 -1.04 -14.58
CA LYS A 68 -5.92 -2.26 -15.39
C LYS A 68 -4.72 -3.17 -15.25
N CYS A 69 -4.97 -4.46 -15.37
CA CYS A 69 -3.93 -5.47 -15.43
C CYS A 69 -3.40 -5.61 -16.85
N LEU A 70 -2.10 -5.82 -16.96
CA LEU A 70 -1.35 -6.10 -18.18
C LEU A 70 -0.65 -7.46 -17.97
N GLY A 71 -1.43 -8.55 -17.97
CA GLY A 71 -0.94 -9.88 -17.60
C GLY A 71 -0.72 -10.02 -16.09
N GLU A 72 0.55 -10.22 -15.70
CA GLU A 72 1.01 -10.28 -14.30
C GLU A 72 1.55 -8.93 -13.81
N GLU A 73 1.36 -7.86 -14.58
CA GLU A 73 1.65 -6.48 -14.17
C GLU A 73 0.34 -5.67 -14.12
N ALA A 74 0.39 -4.46 -13.58
CA ALA A 74 -0.74 -3.53 -13.63
C ALA A 74 -0.29 -2.09 -13.88
N MET A 75 -1.19 -1.31 -14.45
CA MET A 75 -1.00 0.12 -14.69
C MET A 75 -2.16 0.87 -14.04
N VAL A 76 -1.83 1.89 -13.25
CA VAL A 76 -2.77 2.82 -12.64
C VAL A 76 -2.46 4.22 -13.16
N THR A 77 -3.46 4.91 -13.69
CA THR A 77 -3.32 6.25 -14.25
C THR A 77 -4.34 7.21 -13.64
N LEU A 78 -3.97 8.48 -13.55
CA LEU A 78 -4.88 9.57 -13.21
C LEU A 78 -4.38 10.89 -13.82
N LYS A 79 -5.29 11.85 -13.94
CA LYS A 79 -4.96 13.25 -14.20
C LYS A 79 -4.94 14.06 -12.91
N VAL A 80 -3.96 14.94 -12.80
CA VAL A 80 -3.87 15.93 -11.73
C VAL A 80 -4.05 17.31 -12.32
N LYS A 81 -5.08 18.03 -11.87
CA LYS A 81 -5.34 19.41 -12.27
C LYS A 81 -4.98 20.36 -11.15
N ASN A 82 -4.28 21.44 -11.47
CA ASN A 82 -4.12 22.57 -10.56
C ASN A 82 -5.31 23.52 -10.74
N THR A 83 -6.17 23.61 -9.74
CA THR A 83 -7.39 24.42 -9.75
C THR A 83 -7.22 25.78 -9.09
N GLY A 84 -6.07 26.03 -8.46
CA GLY A 84 -5.76 27.31 -7.83
C GLY A 84 -5.04 28.31 -8.75
N ALA A 85 -4.67 29.44 -8.18
CA ALA A 85 -4.11 30.60 -8.90
C ALA A 85 -2.57 30.66 -8.90
N ARG A 86 -1.89 29.63 -8.36
CA ARG A 86 -0.42 29.59 -8.27
C ARG A 86 0.08 28.27 -8.83
N ASP A 87 1.24 28.32 -9.47
CA ASP A 87 1.96 27.10 -9.83
C ASP A 87 2.32 26.33 -8.56
N GLY A 88 2.31 25.00 -8.64
CA GLY A 88 2.58 24.17 -7.48
C GLY A 88 2.99 22.76 -7.85
N LYS A 89 3.26 21.95 -6.82
CA LYS A 89 3.61 20.53 -6.98
C LYS A 89 2.62 19.66 -6.24
N ALA A 90 1.97 18.77 -6.96
CA ALA A 90 1.12 17.74 -6.40
C ALA A 90 1.94 16.46 -6.18
N VAL A 91 1.52 15.64 -5.20
CA VAL A 91 2.13 14.33 -4.92
C VAL A 91 1.02 13.28 -4.76
N PRO A 92 0.43 12.76 -5.86
CA PRO A 92 -0.48 11.63 -5.76
C PRO A 92 0.26 10.40 -5.23
N GLN A 93 -0.41 9.64 -4.38
CA GLN A 93 0.13 8.47 -3.69
C GLN A 93 -0.74 7.25 -4.00
N LEU A 94 -0.09 6.16 -4.42
CA LEU A 94 -0.69 4.88 -4.73
C LEU A 94 -0.42 3.88 -3.59
N TYR A 95 -1.51 3.35 -3.03
CA TYR A 95 -1.52 2.33 -2.02
C TYR A 95 -2.09 1.02 -2.58
N VAL A 96 -1.52 -0.11 -2.17
CA VAL A 96 -1.93 -1.47 -2.56
C VAL A 96 -2.31 -2.26 -1.32
N GLY A 97 -3.45 -2.95 -1.34
CA GLY A 97 -3.93 -3.82 -0.26
C GLY A 97 -4.45 -5.16 -0.79
N PHE A 98 -4.27 -6.23 -0.02
CA PHE A 98 -4.72 -7.59 -0.32
C PHE A 98 -4.82 -8.40 0.99
N PRO A 99 -5.64 -9.48 1.04
CA PRO A 99 -5.89 -10.23 2.28
C PRO A 99 -4.65 -10.71 3.04
N SER A 100 -3.64 -11.28 2.36
CA SER A 100 -2.42 -11.77 3.00
C SER A 100 -1.48 -10.66 3.51
N LEU A 101 -1.78 -9.38 3.25
CA LEU A 101 -1.07 -8.25 3.86
C LEU A 101 -1.42 -8.07 5.35
N ALA A 102 -2.50 -8.70 5.81
CA ALA A 102 -2.95 -8.62 7.19
C ALA A 102 -1.81 -8.94 8.18
N PRO A 103 -1.68 -8.18 9.28
CA PRO A 103 -2.67 -7.23 9.80
C PRO A 103 -2.62 -5.82 9.17
N ALA A 104 -1.66 -5.53 8.29
CA ALA A 104 -1.65 -4.26 7.57
C ALA A 104 -2.77 -4.23 6.51
N VAL A 105 -3.44 -3.08 6.39
CA VAL A 105 -4.58 -2.94 5.46
C VAL A 105 -4.11 -2.64 4.03
N ARG A 106 -3.06 -1.82 3.91
CA ARG A 106 -2.51 -1.34 2.64
C ARG A 106 -1.07 -0.87 2.81
N GLN A 107 -0.34 -0.78 1.70
CA GLN A 107 1.03 -0.30 1.66
C GLN A 107 1.26 0.69 0.53
N LEU A 108 2.04 1.75 0.76
CA LEU A 108 2.45 2.67 -0.29
C LEU A 108 3.33 1.92 -1.29
N ARG A 109 2.98 1.95 -2.58
CA ARG A 109 3.75 1.34 -3.68
C ARG A 109 4.16 2.31 -4.77
N GLY A 110 3.56 3.49 -4.82
CA GLY A 110 3.98 4.53 -5.76
C GLY A 110 3.66 5.92 -5.27
N PHE A 111 4.47 6.89 -5.68
CA PHE A 111 4.14 8.31 -5.59
C PHE A 111 4.88 9.04 -6.70
N GLN A 112 4.28 10.12 -7.21
CA GLN A 112 4.91 10.94 -8.24
C GLN A 112 4.77 12.42 -7.89
N LYS A 113 5.89 13.13 -7.78
CA LYS A 113 5.87 14.58 -7.60
C LYS A 113 5.79 15.26 -8.96
N VAL A 114 4.64 15.87 -9.26
CA VAL A 114 4.39 16.54 -10.53
C VAL A 114 4.23 18.03 -10.32
N GLU A 115 4.92 18.82 -11.15
CA GLU A 115 4.77 20.26 -11.19
C GLU A 115 3.65 20.61 -12.18
N VAL A 116 2.68 21.39 -11.72
CA VAL A 116 1.48 21.71 -12.49
C VAL A 116 1.25 23.21 -12.37
N ALA A 117 1.38 23.92 -13.49
CA ALA A 117 1.11 25.35 -13.56
C ALA A 117 -0.36 25.64 -13.22
N ALA A 118 -0.66 26.87 -12.77
CA ALA A 118 -2.03 27.27 -12.47
C ALA A 118 -2.97 27.02 -13.67
N GLY A 119 -4.07 26.31 -13.43
CA GLY A 119 -5.05 25.93 -14.46
C GLY A 119 -4.64 24.78 -15.39
N ALA A 120 -3.42 24.27 -15.28
CA ALA A 120 -2.91 23.18 -16.11
C ALA A 120 -3.25 21.79 -15.51
N GLU A 121 -2.99 20.76 -16.33
CA GLU A 121 -3.15 19.35 -15.96
C GLU A 121 -1.87 18.57 -16.27
N ALA A 122 -1.62 17.52 -15.52
CA ALA A 122 -0.54 16.57 -15.74
C ALA A 122 -1.07 15.13 -15.62
N ASP A 123 -0.59 14.25 -16.50
CA ASP A 123 -0.83 12.82 -16.41
C ASP A 123 0.14 12.17 -15.41
N VAL A 124 -0.39 11.28 -14.57
CA VAL A 124 0.36 10.48 -13.60
C VAL A 124 0.13 9.01 -13.91
N VAL A 125 1.22 8.25 -13.94
CA VAL A 125 1.22 6.83 -14.28
C VAL A 125 2.04 6.07 -13.25
N PHE A 126 1.42 5.05 -12.67
CA PHE A 126 2.09 4.08 -11.80
C PHE A 126 2.07 2.72 -12.46
N SER A 127 3.25 2.13 -12.61
CA SER A 127 3.41 0.73 -13.01
C SER A 127 3.60 -0.12 -11.76
N LEU A 128 2.86 -1.22 -11.67
CA LEU A 128 2.96 -2.20 -10.60
C LEU A 128 3.41 -3.54 -11.17
N SER A 129 4.29 -4.20 -10.43
CA SER A 129 4.80 -5.53 -10.72
C SER A 129 4.38 -6.53 -9.63
N GLU A 130 4.75 -7.80 -9.80
CA GLU A 130 4.41 -8.84 -8.83
C GLU A 130 4.89 -8.52 -7.39
N GLU A 131 6.01 -7.81 -7.25
CA GLU A 131 6.57 -7.43 -5.94
C GLU A 131 5.65 -6.48 -5.15
N ASP A 132 4.81 -5.70 -5.84
CA ASP A 132 3.96 -4.67 -5.22
C ASP A 132 2.78 -5.26 -4.44
N TRP A 133 2.38 -6.48 -4.81
CA TRP A 133 1.39 -7.30 -4.12
C TRP A 133 1.98 -8.61 -3.59
N SER A 134 3.27 -8.62 -3.31
CA SER A 134 3.94 -9.72 -2.62
C SER A 134 4.15 -9.43 -1.14
N PHE A 135 4.17 -10.49 -0.35
CA PHE A 135 4.48 -10.48 1.08
C PHE A 135 5.45 -11.64 1.40
N TYR A 136 6.22 -11.50 2.49
CA TYR A 136 7.08 -12.57 2.95
C TYR A 136 6.28 -13.56 3.81
N SER A 137 6.18 -14.81 3.36
CA SER A 137 5.55 -15.90 4.12
C SER A 137 6.61 -16.63 4.92
N GLU A 138 6.54 -16.53 6.25
CA GLU A 138 7.43 -17.27 7.14
C GLU A 138 7.24 -18.78 7.01
N ASP A 139 5.97 -19.23 6.88
CA ASP A 139 5.63 -20.65 6.69
C ASP A 139 6.29 -21.26 5.45
N LYS A 140 6.34 -20.50 4.34
CA LYS A 140 6.98 -20.94 3.09
C LYS A 140 8.46 -20.54 3.01
N GLY A 141 8.97 -19.73 3.94
CA GLY A 141 10.32 -19.17 3.92
C GLY A 141 10.66 -18.33 2.69
N ARG A 142 9.67 -17.75 2.01
CA ARG A 142 9.85 -17.00 0.76
C ARG A 142 8.79 -15.92 0.54
N TRP A 143 9.05 -15.04 -0.43
CA TRP A 143 8.04 -14.14 -0.96
C TRP A 143 6.94 -14.92 -1.70
N VAL A 144 5.70 -14.51 -1.48
CA VAL A 144 4.48 -15.07 -2.08
C VAL A 144 3.66 -13.89 -2.59
N SER A 145 3.16 -13.98 -3.81
CA SER A 145 2.31 -12.94 -4.39
C SER A 145 0.84 -13.18 -4.10
N ALA A 146 0.06 -12.10 -3.99
CA ALA A 146 -1.40 -12.17 -3.90
C ALA A 146 -2.00 -12.92 -5.10
N ILE A 147 -1.42 -12.77 -6.30
CA ILE A 147 -1.83 -13.50 -7.51
C ILE A 147 -1.62 -15.01 -7.35
N GLU A 148 -0.47 -15.46 -6.81
CA GLU A 148 -0.24 -16.89 -6.51
C GLU A 148 -1.34 -17.47 -5.61
N LEU A 149 -1.85 -16.67 -4.68
CA LEU A 149 -2.91 -17.07 -3.74
C LEU A 149 -4.34 -16.85 -4.27
N GLY A 150 -4.51 -16.33 -5.49
CA GLY A 150 -5.82 -16.00 -6.05
C GLY A 150 -6.54 -14.87 -5.30
N GLU A 151 -5.78 -14.00 -4.64
CA GLU A 151 -6.30 -12.91 -3.84
C GLU A 151 -6.69 -11.69 -4.68
N ARG A 152 -7.74 -10.99 -4.23
CA ARG A 152 -8.12 -9.71 -4.80
C ARG A 152 -7.17 -8.62 -4.33
N ILE A 153 -6.56 -7.92 -5.30
CA ILE A 153 -5.67 -6.79 -5.05
C ILE A 153 -6.47 -5.49 -5.20
N THR A 154 -6.45 -4.65 -4.17
CA THR A 154 -7.06 -3.32 -4.20
C THR A 154 -5.98 -2.27 -4.38
N VAL A 155 -6.10 -1.44 -5.40
CA VAL A 155 -5.33 -0.21 -5.56
C VAL A 155 -6.15 0.97 -5.06
N SER A 156 -5.49 1.92 -4.41
CA SER A 156 -6.12 3.14 -3.89
C SER A 156 -5.23 4.34 -4.13
N VAL A 157 -5.78 5.46 -4.61
CA VAL A 157 -5.02 6.68 -4.92
C VAL A 157 -5.60 7.87 -4.17
N GLY A 158 -4.71 8.70 -3.63
CA GLY A 158 -5.08 9.87 -2.85
C GLY A 158 -3.93 10.85 -2.65
N SER A 159 -4.24 11.93 -1.93
CA SER A 159 -3.28 13.00 -1.62
C SER A 159 -2.44 12.68 -0.37
N ASP A 160 -2.95 11.84 0.53
CA ASP A 160 -2.27 11.32 1.69
C ASP A 160 -2.92 10.00 2.15
N SER A 161 -2.33 9.32 3.14
CA SER A 161 -2.87 8.04 3.63
C SER A 161 -4.29 8.12 4.19
N ALA A 162 -4.75 9.24 4.76
CA ALA A 162 -6.11 9.38 5.26
C ALA A 162 -7.12 9.84 4.19
N ASN A 163 -6.65 10.49 3.12
CA ASN A 163 -7.48 10.96 2.02
C ASN A 163 -7.22 10.18 0.72
N LEU A 164 -7.79 8.97 0.63
CA LEU A 164 -7.82 8.16 -0.59
C LEU A 164 -9.18 8.28 -1.27
N GLU A 165 -9.22 9.00 -2.38
CA GLU A 165 -10.46 9.30 -3.09
C GLU A 165 -10.86 8.16 -4.06
N TRP A 166 -9.86 7.47 -4.60
CA TRP A 166 -10.07 6.48 -5.66
C TRP A 166 -9.68 5.09 -5.18
N HIS A 167 -10.52 4.11 -5.47
CA HIS A 167 -10.31 2.71 -5.13
C HIS A 167 -10.71 1.82 -6.30
N HIS A 168 -9.92 0.80 -6.60
CA HIS A 168 -10.25 -0.19 -7.61
C HIS A 168 -9.68 -1.56 -7.26
N THR A 169 -10.43 -2.61 -7.57
CA THR A 169 -9.97 -4.00 -7.40
C THR A 169 -9.44 -4.54 -8.72
N LEU A 170 -8.15 -4.82 -8.75
CA LEU A 170 -7.48 -5.46 -9.89
C LEU A 170 -7.86 -6.94 -9.99
N SER A 171 -7.96 -7.43 -11.23
CA SER A 171 -8.20 -8.85 -11.55
C SER A 171 -7.01 -9.43 -12.32
N CYS A 172 -5.81 -9.32 -11.76
CA CYS A 172 -4.57 -9.73 -12.44
C CYS A 172 -4.36 -11.26 -12.33
N GLY A 173 -3.74 -11.88 -13.34
CA GLY A 173 -3.45 -13.32 -13.33
C GLY A 173 -4.62 -14.27 -13.67
N ASN A 174 -5.80 -13.75 -14.04
CA ASN A 174 -6.97 -14.57 -14.43
C ASN A 174 -6.94 -15.11 -15.88
N THR A 175 -5.81 -15.03 -16.58
CA THR A 175 -5.64 -15.73 -17.86
C THR A 175 -5.26 -17.21 -17.61
N ASN A 176 -6.28 -18.04 -17.47
CA ASN A 176 -6.26 -19.52 -17.47
C ASN A 176 -5.45 -20.22 -16.37
N GLN A 177 -6.12 -20.49 -15.25
CA GLN A 177 -5.69 -21.45 -14.22
C GLN A 177 -5.47 -22.87 -14.83
N GLU A 178 -6.21 -23.25 -15.87
CA GLU A 178 -6.06 -24.52 -16.61
C GLU A 178 -4.74 -24.63 -17.39
N ALA A 179 -4.16 -23.51 -17.83
CA ALA A 179 -2.89 -23.53 -18.57
C ALA A 179 -1.67 -23.73 -17.64
N ARG A 180 -1.77 -23.27 -16.39
CA ARG A 180 -0.69 -23.39 -15.38
C ARG A 180 -0.55 -24.83 -14.85
N GLU A 181 -1.63 -25.60 -14.79
CA GLU A 181 -1.55 -27.02 -14.41
C GLU A 181 -0.94 -27.89 -15.52
N ALA A 182 -1.19 -27.56 -16.80
CA ALA A 182 -0.63 -28.28 -17.94
C ALA A 182 0.91 -28.14 -18.08
N VAL A 183 1.50 -27.04 -17.60
CA VAL A 183 2.95 -26.81 -17.63
C VAL A 183 3.68 -27.50 -16.47
N ARG A 184 2.96 -27.88 -15.39
CA ARG A 184 3.55 -28.43 -14.17
C ARG A 184 3.47 -29.96 -14.07
N ALA A 185 2.83 -30.63 -15.02
CA ALA A 185 2.82 -32.09 -15.09
C ALA A 185 4.22 -32.60 -15.50
N PRO A 186 4.89 -33.46 -14.70
CA PRO A 186 6.15 -34.05 -15.11
C PRO A 186 5.92 -34.96 -16.31
N ALA A 187 6.68 -34.74 -17.39
CA ALA A 187 6.68 -35.62 -18.54
C ALA A 187 7.14 -37.03 -18.12
N THR A 188 6.24 -38.00 -18.14
CA THR A 188 6.56 -39.41 -17.93
C THR A 188 7.48 -39.87 -19.07
N PRO A 189 8.69 -40.40 -18.80
CA PRO A 189 9.52 -40.94 -19.87
C PRO A 189 8.85 -42.20 -20.46
N PRO A 190 8.99 -42.46 -21.77
CA PRO A 190 8.48 -43.68 -22.37
C PRO A 190 9.22 -44.90 -21.78
N LEU A 191 8.43 -45.89 -21.36
CA LEU A 191 8.93 -47.19 -20.89
C LEU A 191 9.71 -47.89 -22.02
N SER A 192 10.90 -48.37 -21.67
CA SER A 192 11.74 -49.25 -22.50
C SER A 192 11.29 -50.69 -22.38
#